data_AF-A0A259S6L3-F1
#
_entry.id   AF-A0A259S6L3-F1
#
_cell.length_a   1.000
_cell.length_b   1.000
_cell.length_c   1.000
_cell.angle_alpha   90.00
_cell.angle_beta   90.00
_cell.angle_gamma   90.00
#
_symmetry.space_group_name_H-M   'P 1'
#
loop_
_entity.id
_entity.type
_entity.pdbx_description
1 polymer ?
#
loop_
_entity_poly.entity_id
_entity_poly.type
_entity_poly.pdbx_seq_one_letter_code
_entity_poly.pdbx_strand_id
1 'polypeptide(L)'
;MTTAPAELIVVADVIRTVDPAHPVAEAFAVRDGRIAAIGARAEVEALRGRRTRVLELGGAAVYPGFADVHNHHAMAGRTDLFELALPSSLTLAEILDRVREKAATLPEDAWIIGGPVASTMLPTLANTASRRLLDDAAGGRPVMLVEDSRHNRWANSRALELAGIAPGSVPEGGVTILDDEDGTPTGVLLEAAGIPCAEFGVAKFQFASNVRSV
;
A
#
# COMPACT_ATOMS: atom_id res chain seq x y z
N MET A 1 -41.54 -12.42 -18.27
CA MET A 1 -40.36 -12.45 -17.37
C MET A 1 -40.46 -13.69 -16.51
N THR A 2 -39.43 -14.53 -16.47
CA THR A 2 -39.48 -15.85 -15.82
C THR A 2 -39.64 -15.74 -14.30
N THR A 3 -40.64 -16.46 -13.78
CA THR A 3 -41.10 -16.61 -12.39
C THR A 3 -40.18 -17.44 -11.50
N ALA A 4 -38.88 -17.53 -11.82
CA ALA A 4 -37.95 -18.32 -11.02
C ALA A 4 -37.87 -17.73 -9.60
N PRO A 5 -37.86 -18.54 -8.53
CA PRO A 5 -37.67 -18.02 -7.17
C PRO A 5 -36.31 -17.32 -6.98
N ALA A 6 -36.22 -16.44 -5.99
CA ALA A 6 -34.94 -15.86 -5.55
C ALA A 6 -34.04 -16.91 -4.88
N GLU A 7 -32.72 -16.75 -4.95
CA GLU A 7 -31.78 -17.59 -4.21
C GLU A 7 -31.56 -17.07 -2.78
N LEU A 8 -31.55 -15.74 -2.63
CA LEU A 8 -31.40 -15.03 -1.38
C LEU A 8 -32.43 -13.89 -1.32
N ILE A 9 -33.05 -13.70 -0.17
CA ILE A 9 -33.79 -12.48 0.18
C ILE A 9 -33.12 -11.91 1.42
N VAL A 10 -32.79 -10.63 1.38
CA VAL A 10 -32.28 -9.88 2.52
C VAL A 10 -33.37 -8.91 2.96
N VAL A 11 -33.64 -8.88 4.26
CA VAL A 11 -34.63 -8.01 4.88
C VAL A 11 -33.94 -7.21 5.99
N ALA A 12 -34.17 -5.90 6.01
CA ALA A 12 -33.60 -4.98 6.99
C ALA A 12 -34.53 -3.78 7.18
N ASP A 13 -34.43 -3.11 8.33
CA ASP A 13 -35.25 -1.91 8.60
C ASP A 13 -34.89 -0.75 7.67
N VAL A 14 -33.63 -0.69 7.19
CA VAL A 14 -33.17 0.33 6.25
C VAL A 14 -32.24 -0.27 5.21
N ILE A 15 -32.68 -0.29 3.95
CA ILE A 15 -31.82 -0.58 2.79
C ILE A 15 -31.73 0.69 1.95
N ARG A 16 -30.54 1.29 1.87
CA ARG A 16 -30.29 2.46 1.01
C ARG A 16 -29.99 2.00 -0.41
N THR A 17 -30.77 2.48 -1.37
CA THR A 17 -30.68 2.05 -2.77
C THR A 17 -29.78 2.96 -3.62
N VAL A 18 -29.60 4.22 -3.17
CA VAL A 18 -28.95 5.30 -3.93
C VAL A 18 -29.74 5.68 -5.21
N ASP A 19 -30.98 5.20 -5.35
CA ASP A 19 -31.96 5.68 -6.32
C ASP A 19 -32.75 6.84 -5.70
N PRO A 20 -32.69 8.07 -6.24
CA PRO A 20 -33.47 9.21 -5.74
C PRO A 20 -34.98 8.99 -5.76
N ALA A 21 -35.50 8.13 -6.65
CA ALA A 21 -36.93 7.82 -6.71
C ALA A 21 -37.37 6.83 -5.62
N HIS A 22 -36.47 5.96 -5.17
CA HIS A 22 -36.75 4.92 -4.17
C HIS A 22 -35.61 4.81 -3.15
N PRO A 23 -35.33 5.86 -2.36
CA PRO A 23 -34.09 5.99 -1.60
C PRO A 23 -33.93 4.98 -0.45
N VAL A 24 -35.03 4.36 -0.02
CA VAL A 24 -35.07 3.35 1.05
C VAL A 24 -35.96 2.19 0.60
N ALA A 25 -35.53 0.98 0.94
CA ALA A 25 -36.29 -0.26 0.81
C ALA A 25 -36.21 -1.07 2.12
N GLU A 26 -37.09 -2.06 2.24
CA GLU A 26 -37.16 -2.97 3.39
C GLU A 26 -36.57 -4.35 3.05
N ALA A 27 -36.55 -4.71 1.77
CA ALA A 27 -35.99 -5.97 1.31
C ALA A 27 -35.41 -5.88 -0.11
N PHE A 28 -34.50 -6.79 -0.43
CA PHE A 28 -34.14 -7.11 -1.82
C PHE A 28 -33.97 -8.61 -2.02
N ALA A 29 -34.28 -9.06 -3.24
CA ALA A 29 -34.08 -10.42 -3.71
C ALA A 29 -32.88 -10.49 -4.64
N VAL A 30 -32.05 -11.52 -4.47
CA VAL A 30 -30.93 -11.84 -5.35
C VAL A 30 -31.28 -13.08 -6.17
N ARG A 31 -30.88 -13.06 -7.43
CA ARG A 31 -30.91 -14.21 -8.34
C ARG A 31 -29.69 -14.15 -9.23
N ASP A 32 -28.98 -15.27 -9.36
CA ASP A 32 -27.76 -15.38 -10.16
C ASP A 32 -26.74 -14.28 -9.82
N GLY A 33 -26.60 -13.96 -8.53
CA GLY A 33 -25.71 -12.91 -8.04
C GLY A 33 -26.12 -11.47 -8.36
N ARG A 34 -27.35 -11.23 -8.85
CA ARG A 34 -27.87 -9.89 -9.19
C ARG A 34 -29.14 -9.56 -8.41
N ILE A 35 -29.37 -8.27 -8.14
CA ILE A 35 -30.63 -7.80 -7.55
C ILE A 35 -31.76 -8.01 -8.56
N ALA A 36 -32.71 -8.88 -8.23
CA ALA A 36 -33.88 -9.22 -9.05
C ALA A 36 -35.11 -8.37 -8.69
N ALA A 37 -35.20 -7.93 -7.43
CA ALA A 37 -36.21 -6.99 -6.94
C ALA A 37 -35.70 -6.30 -5.68
N ILE A 38 -36.16 -5.09 -5.43
CA ILE A 38 -35.87 -4.29 -4.23
C ILE A 38 -37.09 -3.40 -3.95
N GLY A 39 -37.50 -3.31 -2.69
CA GLY A 39 -38.71 -2.56 -2.33
C GLY A 39 -39.28 -2.95 -0.98
N ALA A 40 -40.62 -2.96 -0.90
CA ALA A 40 -41.33 -3.35 0.31
C ALA A 40 -41.11 -4.84 0.62
N ARG A 41 -41.07 -5.19 1.91
CA ARG A 41 -40.79 -6.55 2.36
C ARG A 41 -41.71 -7.58 1.69
N ALA A 42 -43.02 -7.34 1.73
CA ALA A 42 -44.03 -8.28 1.24
C ALA A 42 -43.89 -8.58 -0.26
N GLU A 43 -43.55 -7.56 -1.07
CA GLU A 43 -43.39 -7.69 -2.53
C GLU A 43 -42.18 -8.55 -2.88
N VAL A 44 -41.08 -8.36 -2.16
CA VAL A 44 -39.85 -9.12 -2.36
C VAL A 44 -39.99 -10.55 -1.82
N GLU A 45 -40.64 -10.74 -0.68
CA GLU A 45 -40.91 -12.06 -0.10
C GLU A 45 -41.81 -12.93 -0.97
N ALA A 46 -42.64 -12.35 -1.84
CA ALA A 46 -43.41 -13.10 -2.83
C ALA A 46 -42.53 -13.87 -3.84
N LEU A 47 -41.26 -13.50 -3.97
CA LEU A 47 -40.28 -14.19 -4.81
C LEU A 47 -39.62 -15.39 -4.11
N ARG A 48 -39.99 -15.67 -2.86
CA ARG A 48 -39.46 -16.79 -2.07
C ARG A 48 -39.93 -18.14 -2.65
N GLY A 49 -38.99 -19.07 -2.75
CA GLY A 49 -39.22 -20.48 -3.06
C GLY A 49 -38.64 -21.41 -2.01
N ARG A 50 -38.80 -22.72 -2.24
CA ARG A 50 -38.40 -23.78 -1.28
C ARG A 50 -36.91 -23.77 -0.91
N ARG A 51 -36.04 -23.22 -1.78
CA ARG A 51 -34.59 -23.15 -1.58
C ARG A 51 -34.07 -21.74 -1.31
N THR A 52 -34.96 -20.74 -1.24
CA THR A 52 -34.55 -19.36 -0.98
C THR A 52 -34.05 -19.23 0.45
N ARG A 53 -32.83 -18.73 0.61
CA ARG A 53 -32.31 -18.31 1.91
C ARG A 53 -32.88 -16.94 2.25
N VAL A 54 -33.38 -16.76 3.47
CA VAL A 54 -33.84 -15.46 3.95
C VAL A 54 -32.89 -14.99 5.04
N LEU A 55 -32.38 -13.77 4.92
CA LEU A 55 -31.50 -13.12 5.89
C LEU A 55 -32.21 -11.92 6.49
N GLU A 56 -32.58 -12.04 7.76
CA GLU A 56 -33.20 -10.98 8.56
C GLU A 56 -32.10 -10.23 9.31
N LEU A 57 -31.94 -8.94 9.03
CA LEU A 57 -30.91 -8.09 9.64
C LEU A 57 -31.47 -7.14 10.72
N GLY A 58 -32.79 -7.11 10.90
CA GLY A 58 -33.47 -6.23 11.85
C GLY A 58 -33.06 -4.77 11.66
N GLY A 59 -32.72 -4.09 12.76
CA GLY A 59 -32.33 -2.67 12.79
C GLY A 59 -31.00 -2.32 12.11
N ALA A 60 -30.33 -3.24 11.42
CA ALA A 60 -29.15 -2.91 10.66
C ALA A 60 -29.49 -2.07 9.41
N ALA A 61 -28.55 -1.23 8.99
CA ALA A 61 -28.65 -0.50 7.74
C ALA A 61 -27.80 -1.18 6.65
N VAL A 62 -28.39 -1.40 5.48
CA VAL A 62 -27.72 -1.98 4.30
C VAL A 62 -27.45 -0.88 3.28
N TYR A 63 -26.25 -0.88 2.73
CA TYR A 63 -25.78 0.05 1.69
C TYR A 63 -25.22 -0.75 0.51
N PRO A 64 -25.16 -0.15 -0.70
CA PRO A 64 -24.35 -0.71 -1.77
C PRO A 64 -22.89 -0.83 -1.31
N GLY A 65 -22.20 -1.87 -1.79
CA GLY A 65 -20.77 -2.01 -1.54
C GLY A 65 -20.01 -0.78 -2.03
N PHE A 66 -18.97 -0.40 -1.29
CA PHE A 66 -18.09 0.68 -1.72
C PHE A 66 -17.37 0.28 -3.01
N ALA A 67 -17.34 1.20 -3.98
CA ALA A 67 -16.60 1.05 -5.23
C ALA A 67 -15.40 2.00 -5.21
N ASP A 68 -14.21 1.44 -5.07
CA ASP A 68 -12.96 2.17 -5.23
C ASP A 68 -12.49 2.06 -6.68
N VAL A 69 -12.61 3.18 -7.42
CA VAL A 69 -12.31 3.27 -8.85
C VAL A 69 -10.85 3.59 -9.15
N HIS A 70 -10.04 3.90 -8.14
CA HIS A 70 -8.61 4.18 -8.32
C HIS A 70 -7.84 3.64 -7.11
N ASN A 71 -7.23 2.48 -7.32
CA ASN A 71 -6.42 1.84 -6.30
C ASN A 71 -5.11 1.28 -6.90
N HIS A 72 -4.20 0.90 -6.01
CA HIS A 72 -2.92 0.31 -6.37
C HIS A 72 -2.70 -1.02 -5.62
N HIS A 73 -3.58 -2.01 -5.82
CA HIS A 73 -3.54 -3.28 -5.07
C HIS A 73 -2.19 -4.01 -5.14
N ALA A 74 -1.53 -4.02 -6.30
CA ALA A 74 -0.22 -4.65 -6.44
C ALA A 74 0.85 -3.93 -5.58
N MET A 75 0.80 -2.60 -5.50
CA MET A 75 1.70 -1.84 -4.63
C MET A 75 1.35 -2.04 -3.15
N ALA A 76 0.06 -2.09 -2.81
CA ALA A 76 -0.40 -2.34 -1.45
C ALA A 76 0.05 -3.71 -0.94
N GLY A 77 -0.18 -4.78 -1.71
CA GLY A 77 0.28 -6.12 -1.36
C GLY A 77 1.80 -6.23 -1.28
N ARG A 78 2.54 -5.53 -2.16
CA ARG A 78 4.00 -5.45 -2.08
C ARG A 78 4.47 -4.80 -0.77
N THR A 79 3.85 -3.68 -0.42
CA THR A 79 4.16 -2.92 0.81
C THR A 79 3.89 -3.77 2.04
N ASP A 80 2.71 -4.40 2.13
CA ASP A 80 2.27 -5.14 3.32
C ASP A 80 3.06 -6.43 3.55
N LEU A 81 3.33 -7.18 2.49
CA LEU A 81 3.92 -8.52 2.63
C LEU A 81 5.44 -8.54 2.67
N PHE A 82 6.10 -7.52 2.13
CA PHE A 82 7.53 -7.62 1.86
C PHE A 82 8.35 -6.38 2.26
N GLU A 83 7.78 -5.19 2.32
CA GLU A 83 8.51 -3.98 2.71
C GLU A 83 8.65 -3.86 4.23
N LEU A 84 9.69 -3.15 4.68
CA LEU A 84 9.88 -2.81 6.09
C LEU A 84 8.91 -1.69 6.48
N ALA A 85 7.91 -2.01 7.30
CA ALA A 85 6.97 -1.03 7.83
C ALA A 85 7.63 -0.16 8.92
N LEU A 86 7.62 1.16 8.71
CA LEU A 86 8.13 2.15 9.64
C LEU A 86 7.00 3.14 9.96
N PRO A 87 6.49 3.20 11.21
CA PRO A 87 5.64 4.30 11.62
C PRO A 87 6.35 5.65 11.43
N SER A 88 5.65 6.65 10.88
CA SER A 88 6.24 7.98 10.66
C SER A 88 6.62 8.71 11.97
N SER A 89 6.15 8.23 13.12
CA SER A 89 6.51 8.76 14.44
C SER A 89 7.86 8.28 14.97
N LEU A 90 8.53 7.35 14.29
CA LEU A 90 9.82 6.82 14.75
C LEU A 90 10.92 7.88 14.68
N THR A 91 11.80 7.85 15.67
CA THR A 91 13.07 8.56 15.67
C THR A 91 14.07 7.91 14.71
N LEU A 92 15.14 8.65 14.35
CA LEU A 92 16.22 8.09 13.54
C LEU A 92 16.82 6.81 14.17
N ALA A 93 17.06 6.80 15.49
CA ALA A 93 17.62 5.64 16.17
C ALA A 93 16.72 4.41 16.03
N GLU A 94 15.41 4.56 16.24
CA GLU A 94 14.45 3.46 16.09
C GLU A 94 14.34 2.97 14.65
N ILE A 95 14.44 3.86 13.66
CA ILE A 95 14.48 3.47 12.24
C ILE A 95 15.72 2.62 11.96
N LEU A 96 16.89 3.04 12.43
CA LEU A 96 18.14 2.29 12.26
C LEU A 96 18.07 0.92 12.95
N ASP A 97 17.46 0.82 14.13
CA ASP A 97 17.25 -0.44 14.82
C ASP A 97 16.37 -1.40 14.00
N ARG A 98 15.27 -0.91 13.42
CA ARG A 98 14.40 -1.70 12.53
C ARG A 98 15.10 -2.16 11.27
N VAL A 99 15.94 -1.31 10.67
CA VAL A 99 16.78 -1.68 9.52
C VAL A 99 17.75 -2.78 9.92
N ARG A 100 18.40 -2.68 11.09
CA ARG A 100 19.34 -3.68 11.59
C ARG A 100 18.67 -5.02 11.88
N GLU A 101 17.52 -5.01 12.53
CA GLU A 101 16.70 -6.20 12.76
C GLU A 101 16.30 -6.86 11.45
N LYS A 102 15.87 -6.08 10.46
CA LYS A 102 15.51 -6.60 9.13
C LYS A 102 16.73 -7.19 8.43
N ALA A 103 17.85 -6.49 8.42
CA ALA A 103 19.10 -6.93 7.79
C ALA A 103 19.59 -8.28 8.33
N ALA A 104 19.47 -8.50 9.65
CA ALA A 104 19.87 -9.74 10.30
C ALA A 104 19.09 -10.99 9.84
N THR A 105 17.91 -10.80 9.25
CA THR A 105 17.05 -11.89 8.75
C THR A 105 17.21 -12.17 7.25
N LEU A 106 18.01 -11.36 6.55
CA LEU A 106 18.09 -11.36 5.09
C LEU A 106 19.46 -11.86 4.57
N PRO A 107 19.54 -12.44 3.37
CA PRO A 107 20.80 -12.69 2.66
C PRO A 107 21.62 -11.39 2.45
N GLU A 108 22.93 -11.51 2.24
CA GLU A 108 23.86 -10.38 2.13
C GLU A 108 23.59 -9.42 0.96
N ASP A 109 22.96 -9.91 -0.11
CA ASP A 109 22.64 -9.16 -1.32
C ASP A 109 21.18 -8.68 -1.39
N ALA A 110 20.38 -9.00 -0.37
CA ALA A 110 18.96 -8.67 -0.33
C ALA A 110 18.73 -7.18 -0.08
N TRP A 111 17.76 -6.61 -0.80
CA TRP A 111 17.32 -5.23 -0.62
C TRP A 111 16.42 -5.07 0.59
N ILE A 112 16.62 -3.97 1.32
CA ILE A 112 15.70 -3.50 2.36
C ILE A 112 14.96 -2.28 1.79
N ILE A 113 13.69 -2.47 1.43
CA ILE A 113 12.80 -1.41 0.97
C ILE A 113 11.73 -1.21 2.02
N GLY A 114 11.41 0.03 2.38
CA GLY A 114 10.48 0.30 3.48
C GLY A 114 10.05 1.74 3.63
N GLY A 115 9.39 2.03 4.75
CA GLY A 115 8.87 3.36 5.09
C GLY A 115 7.49 3.30 5.78
N PRO A 116 6.83 4.46 5.94
CA PRO A 116 7.35 5.78 5.66
C PRO A 116 8.35 6.31 6.71
N VAL A 117 9.35 7.04 6.23
CA VAL A 117 10.14 8.00 7.02
C VAL A 117 9.37 9.33 7.05
N ALA A 118 9.30 10.04 8.16
CA ALA A 118 8.64 11.35 8.19
C ALA A 118 9.41 12.39 7.37
N SER A 119 8.72 13.15 6.52
CA SER A 119 9.30 14.26 5.75
C SER A 119 9.94 15.34 6.65
N THR A 120 9.45 15.49 7.88
CA THR A 120 10.04 16.39 8.89
C THR A 120 11.45 15.99 9.34
N MET A 121 11.89 14.76 9.07
CA MET A 121 13.26 14.32 9.38
C MET A 121 14.29 14.72 8.32
N LEU A 122 13.87 15.31 7.18
CA LEU A 122 14.76 15.70 6.10
C LEU A 122 16.02 16.47 6.57
N PRO A 123 15.93 17.48 7.47
CA PRO A 123 17.12 18.18 7.96
C PRO A 123 18.09 17.29 8.75
N THR A 124 17.57 16.26 9.42
CA THR A 124 18.38 15.27 10.15
C THR A 124 19.08 14.29 9.20
N LEU A 125 18.45 13.97 8.06
CA LEU A 125 18.91 12.96 7.10
C LEU A 125 19.80 13.55 5.98
N ALA A 126 19.73 14.85 5.74
CA ALA A 126 20.45 15.55 4.68
C ALA A 126 21.95 15.76 5.00
N ASN A 127 22.64 14.70 5.44
CA ASN A 127 24.08 14.68 5.67
C ASN A 127 24.62 13.24 5.57
N THR A 128 25.90 13.10 5.28
CA THR A 128 26.59 11.83 5.10
C THR A 128 26.78 11.05 6.39
N ALA A 129 26.84 11.72 7.54
CA ALA A 129 26.93 11.06 8.83
C ALA A 129 25.68 10.17 9.06
N SER A 130 24.49 10.71 8.81
CA SER A 130 23.24 9.94 8.89
C SER A 130 23.20 8.79 7.88
N ARG A 131 23.67 9.00 6.65
CA ARG A 131 23.77 7.94 5.63
C ARG A 131 24.69 6.80 6.06
N ARG A 132 25.83 7.11 6.68
CA ARG A 132 26.76 6.10 7.21
C ARG A 132 26.13 5.30 8.34
N LEU A 133 25.32 5.92 9.19
CA LEU A 133 24.54 5.17 10.19
C LEU A 133 23.58 4.16 9.52
N LEU A 134 22.96 4.54 8.40
CA LEU A 134 22.12 3.64 7.62
C LEU A 134 22.93 2.51 6.96
N ASP A 135 24.14 2.78 6.47
CA ASP A 135 25.07 1.77 5.97
C ASP A 135 25.42 0.74 7.05
N ASP A 136 25.78 1.21 8.25
CA ASP A 136 26.13 0.38 9.40
C ASP A 136 24.94 -0.48 9.84
N ALA A 137 23.74 0.12 9.93
CA ALA A 137 22.51 -0.60 10.26
C ALA A 137 22.18 -1.69 9.22
N ALA A 138 22.44 -1.43 7.94
CA ALA A 138 22.16 -2.38 6.86
C ALA A 138 23.15 -3.55 6.78
N GLY A 139 24.32 -3.42 7.43
CA GLY A 139 25.41 -4.40 7.32
C GLY A 139 25.84 -4.61 5.86
N GLY A 140 25.94 -3.53 5.08
CA GLY A 140 26.35 -3.55 3.67
C GLY A 140 25.26 -3.83 2.63
N ARG A 141 24.03 -4.17 3.05
CA ARG A 141 22.88 -4.38 2.14
C ARG A 141 22.39 -3.05 1.55
N PRO A 142 21.85 -3.03 0.31
CA PRO A 142 21.20 -1.84 -0.23
C PRO A 142 19.88 -1.54 0.52
N VAL A 143 19.72 -0.29 0.94
CA VAL A 143 18.52 0.21 1.62
C VAL A 143 17.94 1.39 0.86
N MET A 144 16.62 1.38 0.67
CA MET A 144 15.85 2.52 0.18
C MET A 144 14.58 2.66 1.02
N LEU A 145 14.51 3.74 1.80
CA LEU A 145 13.33 4.09 2.57
C LEU A 145 12.55 5.20 1.86
N VAL A 146 11.24 5.04 1.79
CA VAL A 146 10.31 6.00 1.19
C VAL A 146 9.82 6.94 2.28
N GLU A 147 9.72 8.25 2.01
CA GLU A 147 9.09 9.16 2.97
C GLU A 147 7.55 9.15 2.89
N ASP A 148 6.90 9.77 3.87
CA ASP A 148 5.43 9.83 4.00
C ASP A 148 4.69 10.42 2.79
N SER A 149 5.30 11.36 2.06
CA SER A 149 4.75 11.90 0.81
C SER A 149 4.74 10.90 -0.35
N ARG A 150 5.54 9.82 -0.26
CA ARG A 150 5.85 8.86 -1.35
C ARG A 150 6.63 9.45 -2.53
N HIS A 151 7.00 10.73 -2.50
CA HIS A 151 7.78 11.39 -3.56
C HIS A 151 9.28 11.26 -3.36
N ASN A 152 9.76 11.33 -2.13
CA ASN A 152 11.19 11.35 -1.84
C ASN A 152 11.68 10.02 -1.24
N ARG A 153 12.99 9.81 -1.29
CA ARG A 153 13.66 8.59 -0.79
C ARG A 153 14.85 8.96 0.08
N TRP A 154 15.17 8.09 1.02
CA TRP A 154 16.45 8.06 1.71
C TRP A 154 17.13 6.71 1.47
N ALA A 155 18.28 6.74 0.82
CA ALA A 155 19.02 5.57 0.35
C ALA A 155 20.43 5.54 0.93
N ASN A 156 20.94 4.34 1.20
CA ASN A 156 22.29 4.15 1.72
C ASN A 156 23.35 4.09 0.59
N SER A 157 24.64 4.03 0.95
CA SER A 157 25.76 3.98 -0.02
C SER A 157 25.56 2.92 -1.09
N ARG A 158 25.21 1.70 -0.68
CA ARG A 158 25.12 0.56 -1.58
C ARG A 158 23.96 0.72 -2.57
N ALA A 159 22.84 1.26 -2.13
CA ALA A 159 21.71 1.55 -3.01
C ALA A 159 22.06 2.63 -4.05
N LEU A 160 22.75 3.70 -3.63
CA LEU A 160 23.20 4.76 -4.54
C LEU A 160 24.18 4.24 -5.60
N GLU A 161 25.16 3.43 -5.18
CA GLU A 161 26.15 2.81 -6.08
C GLU A 161 25.46 1.94 -7.14
N LEU A 162 24.55 1.05 -6.72
CA LEU A 162 23.81 0.17 -7.62
C LEU A 162 22.89 0.94 -8.57
N ALA A 163 22.36 2.08 -8.15
CA ALA A 163 21.52 2.96 -8.94
C ALA A 163 22.33 3.92 -9.85
N GLY A 164 23.66 3.92 -9.76
CA GLY A 164 24.54 4.81 -10.54
C GLY A 164 24.45 6.27 -10.11
N ILE A 165 24.05 6.55 -8.87
CA ILE A 165 23.92 7.92 -8.34
C ILE A 165 25.25 8.37 -7.73
N ALA A 166 25.83 9.41 -8.30
CA ALA A 166 27.12 10.01 -7.94
C ALA A 166 27.01 11.55 -7.89
N PRO A 167 27.98 12.28 -7.33
CA PRO A 167 28.04 13.73 -7.48
C PRO A 167 27.87 14.15 -8.95
N GLY A 168 26.94 15.06 -9.23
CA GLY A 168 26.64 15.54 -10.59
C GLY A 168 25.67 14.68 -11.40
N SER A 169 25.26 13.50 -10.93
CA SER A 169 24.14 12.76 -11.52
C SER A 169 22.82 13.31 -10.97
N VAL A 170 22.26 14.29 -11.65
CA VAL A 170 20.92 14.82 -11.33
C VAL A 170 19.98 14.42 -12.47
N PRO A 171 19.08 13.44 -12.27
CA PRO A 171 18.06 13.17 -13.27
C PRO A 171 17.14 14.40 -13.40
N GLU A 172 16.67 14.65 -14.62
CA GLU A 172 15.77 15.76 -14.91
C GLU A 172 14.52 15.67 -14.02
N GLY A 173 14.14 16.78 -13.38
CA GLY A 173 12.96 16.83 -12.50
C GLY A 173 13.17 16.32 -11.06
N GLY A 174 14.41 16.20 -10.58
CA GLY A 174 14.71 15.85 -9.20
C GLY A 174 15.99 16.47 -8.65
N VAL A 175 16.25 16.25 -7.36
CA VAL A 175 17.45 16.77 -6.68
C VAL A 175 18.04 15.68 -5.78
N THR A 176 19.31 15.36 -6.00
CA THR A 176 20.11 14.60 -5.04
C THR A 176 20.73 15.59 -4.06
N ILE A 177 20.39 15.49 -2.77
CA ILE A 177 20.97 16.37 -1.76
C ILE A 177 22.42 15.95 -1.52
N LEU A 178 23.34 16.88 -1.75
CA LEU A 178 24.77 16.70 -1.46
C LEU A 178 25.08 17.23 -0.07
N ASP A 179 26.08 16.64 0.57
CA ASP A 179 26.60 17.12 1.83
C ASP A 179 27.39 18.42 1.61
N ASP A 180 27.16 19.43 2.44
CA ASP A 180 27.81 20.73 2.33
C ASP A 180 29.33 20.64 2.60
N GLU A 181 29.78 19.64 3.37
CA GLU A 181 31.19 19.50 3.74
C GLU A 181 32.03 18.83 2.64
N ASP A 182 31.52 17.76 2.03
CA ASP A 182 32.30 16.92 1.11
C ASP A 182 31.70 16.77 -0.30
N GLY A 183 30.51 17.34 -0.54
CA GLY A 183 29.82 17.29 -1.83
C GLY A 183 29.33 15.89 -2.21
N THR A 184 29.42 14.90 -1.32
CA THR A 184 28.95 13.55 -1.61
C THR A 184 27.43 13.44 -1.40
N PRO A 185 26.73 12.58 -2.16
CA PRO A 185 25.30 12.38 -1.95
C PRO A 185 25.01 11.95 -0.51
N THR A 186 24.06 12.63 0.12
CA THR A 186 23.55 12.28 1.47
C THR A 186 22.60 11.09 1.45
N GLY A 187 22.20 10.64 0.26
CA GLY A 187 21.20 9.59 0.09
C GLY A 187 19.77 10.09 0.14
N VAL A 188 19.54 11.36 0.49
CA VAL A 188 18.26 12.02 0.33
C VAL A 188 18.06 12.38 -1.14
N LEU A 189 17.02 11.80 -1.74
CA LEU A 189 16.68 11.92 -3.16
C LEU A 189 15.29 12.53 -3.28
N LEU A 190 15.22 13.73 -3.84
CA LEU A 190 13.97 14.47 -4.02
C LEU A 190 13.40 14.26 -5.42
N GLU A 191 12.09 14.03 -5.48
CA GLU A 191 11.32 13.85 -6.71
C GLU A 191 11.93 12.79 -7.64
N ALA A 192 12.23 13.14 -8.89
CA ALA A 192 12.75 12.19 -9.88
C ALA A 192 14.12 11.59 -9.51
N ALA A 193 14.86 12.18 -8.57
CA ALA A 193 16.15 11.66 -8.11
C ALA A 193 16.03 10.27 -7.46
N GLY A 194 14.86 9.94 -6.91
CA GLY A 194 14.60 8.64 -6.31
C GLY A 194 14.29 7.53 -7.31
N ILE A 195 13.98 7.85 -8.57
CA ILE A 195 13.49 6.88 -9.56
C ILE A 195 14.50 5.77 -9.82
N PRO A 196 15.80 6.03 -10.07
CA PRO A 196 16.78 4.97 -10.32
C PRO A 196 16.86 3.95 -9.17
N CYS A 197 16.89 4.43 -7.92
CA CYS A 197 16.87 3.55 -6.74
C CYS A 197 15.59 2.71 -6.67
N ALA A 198 14.43 3.30 -7.01
CA ALA A 198 13.15 2.60 -7.00
C ALA A 198 13.09 1.52 -8.10
N GLU A 199 13.52 1.82 -9.32
CA GLU A 199 13.54 0.85 -10.41
C GLU A 199 14.47 -0.33 -10.12
N PHE A 200 15.70 -0.06 -9.69
CA PHE A 200 16.66 -1.12 -9.35
C PHE A 200 16.20 -1.96 -8.15
N GLY A 201 15.72 -1.31 -7.09
CA GLY A 201 15.24 -1.98 -5.90
C GLY A 201 14.03 -2.87 -6.20
N VAL A 202 13.01 -2.34 -6.88
CA VAL A 202 11.77 -3.09 -7.19
C VAL A 202 12.05 -4.24 -8.16
N ALA A 203 12.89 -4.04 -9.17
CA ALA A 203 13.25 -5.10 -10.11
C ALA A 203 13.90 -6.28 -9.40
N LYS A 204 14.88 -6.05 -8.51
CA LYS A 204 15.58 -7.13 -7.79
C LYS A 204 14.74 -7.78 -6.69
N PHE A 205 13.84 -7.01 -6.09
CA PHE A 205 12.89 -7.50 -5.11
C PHE A 205 11.90 -8.53 -5.68
N GLN A 206 11.48 -8.36 -6.94
CA GLN A 206 10.59 -9.30 -7.65
C GLN A 206 11.28 -10.63 -8.03
N PHE A 207 12.62 -10.66 -8.12
CA PHE A 207 13.35 -11.90 -8.44
C PHE A 207 13.75 -12.70 -7.19
N ALA A 208 14.00 -12.04 -6.05
CA ALA A 208 14.35 -12.73 -4.80
C ALA A 208 13.16 -13.50 -4.18
N SER A 209 11.92 -13.09 -4.46
CA SER A 209 10.70 -13.78 -4.00
C SER A 209 10.29 -14.97 -4.87
N ASN A 210 10.95 -15.20 -6.01
CA ASN A 210 10.63 -16.29 -6.96
C ASN A 210 11.40 -17.61 -6.71
N VAL A 211 11.96 -17.83 -5.52
CA VAL A 211 12.50 -19.14 -5.13
C VAL A 211 11.97 -19.57 -3.77
N ARG A 212 10.68 -19.91 -3.72
CA ARG A 212 10.19 -21.11 -3.04
C ARG A 212 9.00 -21.63 -3.83
N SER A 213 9.31 -22.43 -4.85
CA SER A 213 8.36 -23.35 -5.45
C SER A 213 7.72 -24.22 -4.37
N VAL A 214 6.39 -24.32 -4.48
CA VAL A 214 5.43 -25.30 -3.92
C VAL A 214 6.02 -26.49 -3.17
#